data_AF-A0A8H6YQF6-F1
#
_entry.id   AF-A0A8H6YQF6-F1
#
_cell.length_a   1.000
_cell.length_b   1.000
_cell.length_c   1.000
_cell.angle_alpha   90.00
_cell.angle_beta   90.00
_cell.angle_gamma   90.00
#
_symmetry.space_group_name_H-M   'P 1'
#
loop_
_entity.id
_entity.type
_entity.pdbx_description
1 polymer ?
#
loop_
_entity_poly.entity_id
_entity_poly.type
_entity_poly.pdbx_seq_one_letter_code
_entity_poly.pdbx_strand_id
1 'polypeptide(L)'
;MLTVGLPQFITLWSWLGGGDLDGDFYTVIYDKDLQITRVKEPMDYAPVTPVRKDKVEISDICDFVVDFIKSDVLGLVASDHQALADWLGPEHPDCLELAKLNSDAVDFPKSGVAVHIPQRLRPVRYPDFMGRDPDVSYPSARVLGMMYRLIEPAPEYHPSSDICIDTRITSRRVPPAYLQAAGIMKQNYDVELESIMRQHCLCEAEIIAGVSIMSDQKRRRAADDAIRGPVREAMDSLRSRVRRDSRRFVKTNPSGNGLENWAIACYQVTHVQEHRSRWVDALNQSRRGSVAAVSDDGTEDGEYSEVTQRELISFPWMWAHEICHSLDDAIIKEEEEEDEDLGWNHRWDNESDSDEGED
;
A
#
# COMPACT_ATOMS: atom_id res chain seq x y z
N MET A 1 31.56 -5.10 45.64
CA MET A 1 30.64 -5.39 46.76
C MET A 1 29.26 -4.94 46.29
N LEU A 2 28.39 -5.93 46.05
CA LEU A 2 26.94 -5.83 45.83
C LEU A 2 26.45 -5.12 44.55
N THR A 3 26.64 -5.76 43.39
CA THR A 3 25.62 -5.74 42.33
C THR A 3 24.47 -6.65 42.76
N VAL A 4 23.50 -6.09 43.48
CA VAL A 4 22.20 -6.74 43.71
C VAL A 4 21.41 -6.61 42.40
N GLY A 5 20.91 -7.74 41.90
CA GLY A 5 20.21 -7.84 40.63
C GLY A 5 19.07 -6.83 40.50
N LEU A 6 19.16 -6.00 39.48
CA LEU A 6 18.00 -5.26 38.98
C LEU A 6 17.21 -6.23 38.08
N PRO A 7 15.87 -6.30 38.23
CA PRO A 7 15.03 -7.05 37.31
C PRO A 7 15.17 -6.44 35.92
N GLN A 8 15.12 -7.29 34.89
CA GLN A 8 15.22 -6.91 33.48
C GLN A 8 14.43 -5.62 33.21
N PHE A 9 15.07 -4.62 32.59
CA PHE A 9 14.40 -3.39 32.19
C PHE A 9 13.32 -3.74 31.17
N ILE A 10 12.06 -3.75 31.60
CA ILE A 10 10.92 -3.98 30.72
C ILE A 10 10.63 -2.68 29.97
N THR A 11 10.48 -2.79 28.65
CA THR A 11 10.39 -1.66 27.73
C THR A 11 9.04 -1.62 27.01
N LEU A 12 8.59 -0.45 26.55
CA LEU A 12 7.27 -0.31 25.94
C LEU A 12 7.07 -1.23 24.72
N TRP A 13 8.09 -1.33 23.85
CA TRP A 13 8.05 -2.22 22.68
C TRP A 13 7.85 -3.68 23.06
N SER A 14 8.51 -4.15 24.13
CA SER A 14 8.35 -5.54 24.59
C SER A 14 6.94 -5.86 25.09
N TRP A 15 6.12 -4.86 25.45
CA TRP A 15 4.71 -5.06 25.79
C TRP A 15 3.80 -5.22 24.58
N LEU A 16 4.27 -4.83 23.39
CA LEU A 16 3.52 -4.83 22.14
C LEU A 16 3.83 -6.10 21.36
N GLY A 17 3.39 -7.25 21.88
CA GLY A 17 3.57 -8.54 21.23
C GLY A 17 5.00 -9.09 21.29
N GLY A 18 5.80 -8.66 22.27
CA GLY A 18 7.21 -9.09 22.39
C GLY A 18 8.17 -8.44 21.39
N GLY A 19 7.78 -7.31 20.79
CA GLY A 19 8.57 -6.63 19.76
C GLY A 19 9.84 -5.94 20.26
N ASP A 20 10.63 -5.45 19.31
CA ASP A 20 11.87 -4.70 19.52
C ASP A 20 12.05 -3.54 18.53
N LEU A 21 13.29 -3.03 18.38
CA LEU A 21 13.61 -1.87 17.54
C LEU A 21 14.53 -2.25 16.38
N ASP A 22 14.56 -3.52 15.97
CA ASP A 22 15.38 -4.01 14.87
C ASP A 22 14.67 -3.94 13.50
N GLY A 23 13.37 -3.61 13.49
CA GLY A 23 12.56 -3.47 12.29
C GLY A 23 11.05 -3.50 12.48
N ASP A 24 10.56 -3.66 13.71
CA ASP A 24 9.12 -3.74 14.00
C ASP A 24 8.36 -2.45 13.67
N PHE A 25 7.17 -2.63 13.10
CA PHE A 25 6.22 -1.55 12.84
C PHE A 25 5.17 -1.47 13.94
N TYR A 26 5.01 -0.27 14.51
CA TYR A 26 4.00 0.01 15.51
C TYR A 26 2.85 0.78 14.88
N THR A 27 1.63 0.31 15.10
CA THR A 27 0.43 1.05 14.70
C THR A 27 0.08 2.06 15.79
N VAL A 28 0.10 3.35 15.44
CA VAL A 28 -0.30 4.43 16.35
C VAL A 28 -1.63 5.00 15.90
N ILE A 29 -2.64 4.89 16.77
CA ILE A 29 -4.00 5.36 16.51
C ILE A 29 -4.24 6.62 17.33
N TYR A 30 -4.31 7.77 16.65
CA TYR A 30 -4.56 9.08 17.28
C TYR A 30 -6.04 9.48 17.26
N ASP A 31 -6.87 8.75 16.52
CA ASP A 31 -8.31 8.99 16.44
C ASP A 31 -8.95 8.86 17.82
N LYS A 32 -9.63 9.92 18.25
CA LYS A 32 -10.25 10.01 19.57
C LYS A 32 -11.37 8.99 19.76
N ASP A 33 -12.06 8.63 18.69
CA ASP A 33 -13.18 7.68 18.74
C ASP A 33 -12.70 6.22 18.83
N LEU A 34 -11.42 5.97 18.52
CA LEU A 34 -10.77 4.66 18.59
C LEU A 34 -9.81 4.52 19.77
N GLN A 35 -9.81 5.48 20.71
CA GLN A 35 -8.94 5.41 21.87
C GLN A 35 -9.32 4.24 22.79
N ILE A 36 -8.31 3.43 23.12
CA ILE A 36 -8.46 2.31 24.03
C ILE A 36 -8.69 2.86 25.44
N THR A 37 -9.88 2.63 25.99
CA THR A 37 -10.27 3.11 27.34
C THR A 37 -9.90 2.13 28.45
N ARG A 38 -9.56 0.88 28.11
CA ARG A 38 -9.21 -0.18 29.06
C ARG A 38 -7.77 -0.62 28.87
N VAL A 39 -6.92 -0.32 29.85
CA VAL A 39 -5.55 -0.80 29.91
C VAL A 39 -5.54 -2.18 30.56
N LYS A 40 -4.77 -3.11 29.98
CA LYS A 40 -4.54 -4.45 30.53
C LYS A 40 -3.06 -4.65 30.79
N GLU A 41 -2.74 -5.51 31.74
CA GLU A 41 -1.36 -5.89 31.98
C GLU A 41 -0.81 -6.66 30.78
N PRO A 42 0.44 -6.36 30.36
CA PRO A 42 1.07 -7.07 29.27
C PRO A 42 1.33 -8.52 29.64
N MET A 43 1.30 -9.40 28.64
CA MET A 43 1.67 -10.80 28.82
C MET A 43 3.18 -10.92 29.13
N ASP A 44 3.55 -11.90 29.94
CA ASP A 44 4.95 -12.24 30.16
C ASP A 44 5.49 -13.01 28.96
N TYR A 45 6.38 -12.37 28.21
CA TYR A 45 7.07 -12.92 27.04
C TYR A 45 8.45 -13.50 27.39
N ALA A 46 8.63 -14.02 28.62
CA ALA A 46 9.87 -14.66 29.01
C ALA A 46 10.28 -15.74 28.00
N PRO A 47 11.45 -15.61 27.34
CA PRO A 47 11.82 -16.50 26.25
C PRO A 47 12.08 -17.90 26.76
N VAL A 48 11.69 -18.89 25.96
CA VAL A 48 12.03 -20.30 26.21
C VAL A 48 13.54 -20.46 26.16
N THR A 49 14.10 -21.26 27.07
CA THR A 49 15.53 -21.55 27.08
C THR A 49 15.93 -22.25 25.77
N PRO A 50 16.83 -21.65 24.96
CA PRO A 50 17.20 -22.24 23.69
C PRO A 50 17.95 -23.55 23.85
N VAL A 51 17.71 -24.49 22.92
CA VAL A 51 18.53 -25.70 22.78
C VAL A 51 19.92 -25.28 22.31
N ARG A 52 20.95 -25.57 23.11
CA ARG A 52 22.35 -25.24 22.80
C ARG A 52 23.13 -26.51 22.49
N LYS A 53 23.99 -26.44 21.48
CA LYS A 53 24.94 -27.49 21.13
C LYS A 53 26.35 -26.91 21.02
N ASP A 54 27.33 -27.57 21.64
CA ASP A 54 28.72 -27.08 21.68
C ASP A 54 29.41 -27.09 20.29
N LYS A 55 28.98 -28.00 19.41
CA LYS A 55 29.44 -28.10 18.02
C LYS A 55 28.24 -28.41 17.13
N VAL A 56 28.06 -27.60 16.09
CA VAL A 56 27.01 -27.77 15.08
C VAL A 56 27.61 -28.50 13.88
N GLU A 57 27.02 -29.63 13.52
CA GLU A 57 27.37 -30.42 12.34
C GLU A 57 26.29 -30.26 11.26
N ILE A 58 26.60 -30.65 10.01
CA ILE A 58 25.64 -30.57 8.90
C ILE A 58 24.39 -31.42 9.18
N SER A 59 24.53 -32.55 9.87
CA SER A 59 23.42 -33.39 10.33
C SER A 59 22.43 -32.61 11.19
N ASP A 60 22.92 -31.77 12.11
CA ASP A 60 22.06 -30.94 12.98
C ASP A 60 21.23 -29.93 12.17
N ILE A 61 21.82 -29.38 11.11
CA ILE A 61 21.13 -28.46 10.21
C ILE A 61 20.02 -29.23 9.47
N CYS A 62 20.31 -30.42 8.95
CA CYS A 62 19.31 -31.26 8.28
C CYS A 62 18.17 -31.64 9.23
N ASP A 63 18.48 -32.07 10.45
CA ASP A 63 17.49 -32.45 11.47
C ASP A 63 16.63 -31.24 11.85
N PHE A 64 17.25 -30.08 12.08
CA PHE A 64 16.51 -28.85 12.37
C PHE A 64 15.58 -28.43 11.24
N VAL A 65 16.00 -28.54 9.97
CA VAL A 65 15.12 -28.23 8.83
C VAL A 65 13.90 -29.17 8.81
N VAL A 66 14.10 -30.45 9.06
CA VAL A 66 13.00 -31.43 9.15
C VAL A 66 12.06 -31.09 10.31
N ASP A 67 12.61 -30.75 11.47
CA ASP A 67 11.82 -30.40 12.65
C ASP A 67 11.08 -29.07 12.48
N PHE A 68 11.68 -28.10 11.80
CA PHE A 68 11.05 -26.84 11.41
C PHE A 68 9.84 -27.08 10.51
N ILE A 69 9.99 -27.89 9.46
CA ILE A 69 8.88 -28.23 8.56
C ILE A 69 7.74 -28.94 9.33
N LYS A 70 8.06 -29.82 10.28
CA LYS A 70 7.06 -30.53 11.10
C LYS A 70 6.38 -29.65 12.14
N SER A 71 7.08 -28.63 12.62
CA SER A 71 6.67 -27.81 13.76
C SER A 71 6.14 -26.43 13.36
N ASP A 72 5.92 -26.18 12.07
CA ASP A 72 5.26 -24.98 11.56
C ASP A 72 3.76 -24.99 11.90
N VAL A 73 3.47 -24.73 13.17
CA VAL A 73 2.12 -24.70 13.74
C VAL A 73 1.63 -23.28 14.00
N LEU A 74 2.42 -22.25 13.71
CA LEU A 74 2.13 -20.85 14.04
C LEU A 74 0.75 -20.42 13.51
N GLY A 75 0.50 -20.66 12.23
CA GLY A 75 -0.79 -20.34 11.61
C GLY A 75 -1.97 -21.12 12.20
N LEU A 76 -1.73 -22.35 12.68
CA LEU A 76 -2.75 -23.14 13.36
C LEU A 76 -3.07 -22.59 14.75
N VAL A 77 -2.06 -22.26 15.56
CA VAL A 77 -2.25 -21.66 16.89
C VAL A 77 -3.04 -20.35 16.76
N ALA A 78 -2.65 -19.48 15.83
CA ALA A 78 -3.33 -18.21 15.59
C ALA A 78 -4.80 -18.39 15.17
N SER A 79 -5.08 -19.35 14.27
CA SER A 79 -6.44 -19.68 13.84
C SER A 79 -7.28 -20.22 15.00
N ASP A 80 -6.71 -21.10 15.82
CA ASP A 80 -7.42 -21.69 16.98
C ASP A 80 -7.68 -20.62 18.04
N HIS A 81 -6.69 -19.77 18.33
CA HIS A 81 -6.82 -18.64 19.24
C HIS A 81 -7.94 -17.70 18.79
N GLN A 82 -8.00 -17.35 17.51
CA GLN A 82 -9.05 -16.48 16.97
C GLN A 82 -10.45 -17.07 17.17
N ALA A 83 -10.62 -18.37 16.90
CA ALA A 83 -11.91 -19.05 17.05
C ALA A 83 -12.33 -19.19 18.53
N LEU A 84 -11.41 -19.57 19.43
CA LEU A 84 -11.71 -19.65 20.87
C LEU A 84 -11.93 -18.27 21.47
N ALA A 85 -11.15 -17.26 21.08
CA ALA A 85 -11.31 -15.90 21.59
C ALA A 85 -12.68 -15.32 21.21
N ASP A 86 -13.20 -15.63 20.02
CA ASP A 86 -14.55 -15.25 19.62
C ASP A 86 -15.63 -15.96 20.47
N TRP A 87 -15.46 -17.26 20.74
CA TRP A 87 -16.41 -18.04 21.52
C TRP A 87 -16.38 -17.71 23.03
N LEU A 88 -15.21 -17.82 23.66
CA LEU A 88 -15.03 -17.73 25.11
C LEU A 88 -14.65 -16.32 25.60
N GLY A 89 -14.03 -15.53 24.75
CA GLY A 89 -13.39 -14.27 25.15
C GLY A 89 -11.86 -14.36 25.09
N PRO A 90 -11.16 -13.29 24.68
CA PRO A 90 -9.70 -13.29 24.59
C PRO A 90 -9.01 -13.45 25.97
N GLU A 91 -9.70 -13.10 27.05
CA GLU A 91 -9.18 -13.21 28.43
C GLU A 91 -9.38 -14.61 29.04
N HIS A 92 -10.03 -15.53 28.34
CA HIS A 92 -10.23 -16.88 28.84
C HIS A 92 -8.88 -17.60 29.00
N PRO A 93 -8.67 -18.42 30.06
CA PRO A 93 -7.39 -19.11 30.29
C PRO A 93 -6.89 -19.92 29.09
N ASP A 94 -7.79 -20.62 28.39
CA ASP A 94 -7.45 -21.36 27.16
C ASP A 94 -6.93 -20.45 26.04
N CYS A 95 -7.46 -19.23 25.92
CA CYS A 95 -7.00 -18.24 24.94
C CYS A 95 -5.64 -17.67 25.35
N LEU A 96 -5.43 -17.38 26.65
CA LEU A 96 -4.12 -16.93 27.15
C LEU A 96 -3.04 -18.00 26.95
N GLU A 97 -3.39 -19.28 27.11
CA GLU A 97 -2.48 -20.38 26.82
C GLU A 97 -2.16 -20.47 25.33
N LEU A 98 -3.17 -20.39 24.45
CA LEU A 98 -2.93 -20.32 23.00
C LEU A 98 -2.08 -19.11 22.60
N ALA A 99 -2.28 -17.95 23.21
CA ALA A 99 -1.45 -16.77 22.98
C ALA A 99 0.01 -16.98 23.38
N LYS A 100 0.25 -17.67 24.50
CA LYS A 100 1.60 -18.09 24.90
C LYS A 100 2.22 -19.07 23.91
N LEU A 101 1.47 -20.11 23.51
CA LEU A 101 1.93 -21.07 22.50
C LEU A 101 2.23 -20.39 21.16
N ASN A 102 1.51 -19.32 20.82
CA ASN A 102 1.75 -18.54 19.62
C ASN A 102 3.08 -17.80 19.70
N SER A 103 3.39 -17.19 20.86
CA SER A 103 4.70 -16.57 21.13
C SER A 103 5.83 -17.59 21.03
N ASP A 104 5.69 -18.74 21.69
CA ASP A 104 6.70 -19.79 21.67
C ASP A 104 6.93 -20.33 20.23
N ALA A 105 5.87 -20.39 19.42
CA ALA A 105 5.96 -20.83 18.03
C ALA A 105 6.69 -19.82 17.13
N VAL A 106 6.51 -18.51 17.36
CA VAL A 106 7.28 -17.46 16.66
C VAL A 106 8.77 -17.58 16.97
N ASP A 107 9.11 -17.90 18.23
CA ASP A 107 10.49 -18.07 18.68
C ASP A 107 11.07 -19.47 18.45
N PHE A 108 10.31 -20.40 17.87
CA PHE A 108 10.81 -21.74 17.51
C PHE A 108 12.12 -21.70 16.71
N PRO A 109 12.29 -20.84 15.67
CA PRO A 109 13.53 -20.80 14.90
C PRO A 109 14.75 -20.36 15.72
N LYS A 110 14.52 -19.60 16.81
CA LYS A 110 15.56 -19.09 17.71
C LYS A 110 15.84 -20.05 18.86
N SER A 111 14.80 -20.68 19.40
CA SER A 111 14.86 -21.53 20.59
C SER A 111 15.11 -23.01 20.27
N GLY A 112 14.66 -23.49 19.11
CA GLY A 112 14.64 -24.90 18.74
C GLY A 112 13.61 -25.74 19.52
N VAL A 113 12.68 -25.11 20.25
CA VAL A 113 11.70 -25.82 21.10
C VAL A 113 10.33 -25.88 20.42
N ALA A 114 10.01 -27.04 19.86
CA ALA A 114 8.77 -27.24 19.11
C ALA A 114 7.52 -27.10 19.99
N VAL A 115 6.49 -26.45 19.44
CA VAL A 115 5.20 -26.23 20.11
C VAL A 115 4.21 -27.31 19.70
N HIS A 116 3.45 -27.81 20.68
CA HIS A 116 2.34 -28.73 20.45
C HIS A 116 1.04 -28.11 20.97
N ILE A 117 -0.01 -28.13 20.14
CA ILE A 117 -1.34 -27.60 20.49
C ILE A 117 -2.15 -28.72 21.17
N PRO A 118 -2.49 -28.61 22.47
CA PRO A 118 -3.32 -29.58 23.15
C PRO A 118 -4.68 -29.77 22.48
N GLN A 119 -5.17 -31.00 22.40
CA GLN A 119 -6.46 -31.33 21.76
C GLN A 119 -7.63 -30.50 22.34
N ARG A 120 -7.62 -30.18 23.64
CA ARG A 120 -8.66 -29.37 24.29
C ARG A 120 -8.72 -27.93 23.78
N LEU A 121 -7.61 -27.41 23.26
CA LEU A 121 -7.50 -26.06 22.72
C LEU A 121 -7.87 -26.01 21.23
N ARG A 122 -8.21 -27.15 20.61
CA ARG A 122 -8.68 -27.20 19.23
C ARG A 122 -10.17 -26.88 19.17
N PRO A 123 -10.58 -25.80 18.47
CA PRO A 123 -11.98 -25.47 18.30
C PRO A 123 -12.71 -26.53 17.46
N VAL A 124 -13.90 -26.93 17.92
CA VAL A 124 -14.79 -27.85 17.20
C VAL A 124 -15.65 -27.10 16.19
N ARG A 125 -16.02 -25.86 16.50
CA ARG A 125 -16.76 -24.96 15.63
C ARG A 125 -16.03 -23.64 15.48
N TYR A 126 -16.22 -22.99 14.34
CA TYR A 126 -15.54 -21.76 13.95
C TYR A 126 -16.55 -20.64 13.73
N PRO A 127 -16.20 -19.38 14.02
CA PRO A 127 -17.06 -18.27 13.66
C PRO A 127 -17.14 -18.13 12.13
N ASP A 128 -18.31 -17.73 11.66
CA ASP A 128 -18.66 -17.59 10.24
C ASP A 128 -17.67 -16.74 9.43
N PHE A 129 -17.15 -15.66 10.00
CA PHE A 129 -16.17 -14.81 9.35
C PHE A 129 -14.82 -15.48 9.03
N MET A 130 -14.56 -16.68 9.55
CA MET A 130 -13.37 -17.47 9.21
C MET A 130 -13.52 -18.29 7.91
N GLY A 131 -14.71 -18.27 7.27
CA GLY A 131 -14.93 -18.87 5.96
C GLY A 131 -14.73 -20.39 5.91
N ARG A 132 -15.05 -21.09 7.01
CA ARG A 132 -15.05 -22.57 7.10
C ARG A 132 -16.35 -23.13 6.53
N ASP A 133 -16.44 -24.46 6.41
CA ASP A 133 -17.65 -25.11 5.95
C ASP A 133 -18.85 -24.74 6.85
N PRO A 134 -20.06 -24.54 6.29
CA PRO A 134 -21.24 -24.13 7.06
C PRO A 134 -21.56 -25.07 8.23
N ASP A 135 -21.32 -26.36 8.07
CA ASP A 135 -21.62 -27.39 9.08
C ASP A 135 -20.78 -27.26 10.36
N VAL A 136 -19.56 -26.71 10.24
CA VAL A 136 -18.65 -26.47 11.37
C VAL A 136 -18.62 -24.99 11.78
N SER A 137 -19.44 -24.16 11.15
CA SER A 137 -19.45 -22.71 11.40
C SER A 137 -20.62 -22.29 12.28
N TYR A 138 -20.49 -21.15 12.97
CA TYR A 138 -21.58 -20.50 13.70
C TYR A 138 -21.58 -18.99 13.43
N PRO A 139 -22.75 -18.32 13.40
CA PRO A 139 -22.79 -16.87 13.25
C PRO A 139 -22.25 -16.19 14.50
N SER A 140 -21.07 -15.58 14.42
CA SER A 140 -20.47 -14.89 15.56
C SER A 140 -21.28 -13.65 15.95
N ALA A 141 -21.66 -13.53 17.21
CA ALA A 141 -22.37 -12.35 17.72
C ALA A 141 -21.44 -11.16 18.03
N ARG A 142 -20.12 -11.30 17.78
CA ARG A 142 -19.14 -10.26 18.09
C ARG A 142 -18.91 -9.33 16.91
N VAL A 143 -18.18 -8.24 17.19
CA VAL A 143 -17.92 -7.16 16.22
C VAL A 143 -17.36 -7.68 14.89
N LEU A 144 -16.44 -8.66 14.91
CA LEU A 144 -15.88 -9.24 13.69
C LEU A 144 -16.95 -9.95 12.84
N GLY A 145 -17.79 -10.79 13.46
CA GLY A 145 -18.90 -11.45 12.77
C GLY A 145 -19.97 -10.47 12.27
N MET A 146 -20.25 -9.42 13.05
CA MET A 146 -21.16 -8.36 12.65
C MET A 146 -20.64 -7.60 11.42
N MET A 147 -19.37 -7.16 11.45
CA MET A 147 -18.73 -6.48 10.32
C MET A 147 -18.66 -7.37 9.09
N TYR A 148 -18.30 -8.64 9.26
CA TYR A 148 -18.26 -9.62 8.18
C TYR A 148 -19.59 -9.72 7.44
N ARG A 149 -20.71 -9.84 8.17
CA ARG A 149 -22.05 -9.93 7.56
C ARG A 149 -22.57 -8.59 7.03
N LEU A 150 -22.08 -7.46 7.55
CA LEU A 150 -22.43 -6.13 7.04
C LEU A 150 -21.86 -5.85 5.65
N ILE A 151 -20.73 -6.48 5.31
CA ILE A 151 -20.07 -6.36 4.00
C ILE A 151 -20.42 -7.50 3.05
N GLU A 152 -21.36 -8.38 3.43
CA GLU A 152 -21.91 -9.42 2.57
C GLU A 152 -23.23 -8.96 1.93
N PRO A 153 -23.42 -9.15 0.61
CA PRO A 153 -22.49 -9.76 -0.34
C PRO A 153 -21.26 -8.87 -0.58
N ALA A 154 -20.13 -9.49 -0.93
CA ALA A 154 -18.91 -8.77 -1.26
C ALA A 154 -19.24 -7.63 -2.24
N PRO A 155 -18.71 -6.41 -2.02
CA PRO A 155 -19.03 -5.29 -2.90
C PRO A 155 -18.63 -5.65 -4.32
N GLU A 156 -19.59 -5.55 -5.25
CA GLU A 156 -19.28 -5.67 -6.67
C GLU A 156 -18.39 -4.49 -7.06
N TYR A 157 -17.23 -4.79 -7.61
CA TYR A 157 -16.37 -3.75 -8.14
C TYR A 157 -17.01 -3.19 -9.40
N HIS A 158 -17.48 -1.94 -9.31
CA HIS A 158 -17.92 -1.17 -10.46
C HIS A 158 -16.83 -0.13 -10.75
N PRO A 159 -16.08 -0.26 -11.87
CA PRO A 159 -15.13 0.77 -12.24
C PRO A 159 -15.88 2.09 -12.43
N SER A 160 -15.48 3.13 -11.69
CA SER A 160 -16.04 4.46 -11.88
C SER A 160 -15.61 4.98 -13.24
N SER A 161 -16.57 5.43 -14.05
CA SER A 161 -16.31 6.20 -15.27
C SER A 161 -15.98 7.66 -14.97
N ASP A 162 -16.29 8.12 -13.75
CA ASP A 162 -16.11 9.52 -13.35
C ASP A 162 -14.66 9.72 -12.88
N ILE A 163 -13.79 9.99 -13.85
CA ILE A 163 -12.41 10.40 -13.57
C ILE A 163 -12.47 11.83 -13.02
N CYS A 164 -12.16 11.99 -11.73
CA CYS A 164 -11.99 13.31 -11.14
C CYS A 164 -10.67 13.90 -11.64
N ILE A 165 -10.76 14.85 -12.57
CA ILE A 165 -9.62 15.60 -13.08
C ILE A 165 -9.44 16.84 -12.20
N ASP A 166 -8.28 16.96 -11.56
CA ASP A 166 -7.93 18.14 -10.76
C ASP A 166 -7.57 19.30 -11.69
N THR A 167 -8.43 20.31 -11.71
CA THR A 167 -8.31 21.51 -12.56
C THR A 167 -7.11 22.38 -12.17
N ARG A 168 -6.61 22.28 -10.93
CA ARG A 168 -5.42 23.01 -10.46
C ARG A 168 -4.16 22.46 -11.10
N ILE A 169 -4.12 21.19 -11.45
CA ILE A 169 -2.96 20.58 -12.14
C ILE A 169 -3.04 20.84 -13.65
N THR A 170 -4.23 20.75 -14.25
CA THR A 170 -4.39 20.93 -15.70
C THR A 170 -4.21 22.37 -16.16
N SER A 171 -4.45 23.36 -15.29
CA SER A 171 -4.30 24.78 -15.62
C SER A 171 -2.83 25.27 -15.57
N ARG A 172 -1.91 24.51 -14.96
CA ARG A 172 -0.50 24.93 -14.81
C ARG A 172 0.23 24.95 -16.14
N ARG A 173 1.07 25.97 -16.34
CA ARG A 173 1.92 26.06 -17.52
C ARG A 173 3.14 25.17 -17.37
N VAL A 174 3.34 24.31 -18.38
CA VAL A 174 4.49 23.42 -18.49
C VAL A 174 5.21 23.71 -19.81
N PRO A 175 6.55 23.65 -19.86
CA PRO A 175 7.28 23.83 -21.11
C PRO A 175 6.83 22.83 -22.19
N PRO A 176 6.64 23.26 -23.45
CA PRO A 176 6.18 22.36 -24.52
C PRO A 176 7.07 21.13 -24.74
N ALA A 177 8.38 21.27 -24.52
CA ALA A 177 9.33 20.16 -24.60
C ALA A 177 9.06 19.06 -23.56
N TYR A 178 8.59 19.44 -22.37
CA TYR A 178 8.23 18.50 -21.30
C TYR A 178 6.95 17.75 -21.66
N LEU A 179 5.94 18.44 -22.19
CA LEU A 179 4.71 17.81 -22.69
C LEU A 179 5.01 16.80 -23.81
N GLN A 180 5.93 17.15 -24.73
CA GLN A 180 6.35 16.26 -25.81
C GLN A 180 7.02 14.99 -25.31
N ALA A 181 8.04 15.14 -24.46
CA ALA A 181 8.77 14.01 -23.93
C ALA A 181 7.91 13.14 -23.01
N ALA A 182 7.03 13.75 -22.21
CA ALA A 182 6.06 13.02 -21.38
C ALA A 182 5.07 12.21 -22.23
N GLY A 183 4.57 12.76 -23.34
CA GLY A 183 3.68 12.05 -24.26
C GLY A 183 4.31 10.80 -24.89
N ILE A 184 5.56 10.91 -25.36
CA ILE A 184 6.33 9.75 -25.89
C ILE A 184 6.49 8.68 -24.81
N MET A 185 6.85 9.11 -23.60
CA MET A 185 7.08 8.19 -22.51
C MET A 185 5.79 7.55 -22.01
N LYS A 186 4.66 8.27 -22.03
CA LYS A 186 3.33 7.71 -21.74
C LYS A 186 2.99 6.59 -22.72
N GLN A 187 3.20 6.81 -24.02
CA GLN A 187 2.90 5.78 -25.02
C GLN A 187 3.70 4.49 -24.77
N ASN A 188 4.99 4.62 -24.46
CA ASN A 188 5.84 3.48 -24.14
C ASN A 188 5.39 2.78 -22.85
N TYR A 189 5.02 3.56 -21.83
CA TYR A 189 4.46 3.04 -20.58
C TYR A 189 3.16 2.28 -20.82
N ASP A 190 2.23 2.85 -21.59
CA ASP A 190 0.92 2.25 -21.85
C ASP A 190 1.05 0.91 -22.60
N VAL A 191 1.94 0.84 -23.61
CA VAL A 191 2.22 -0.41 -24.36
C VAL A 191 2.78 -1.49 -23.43
N GLU A 192 3.71 -1.12 -22.57
CA GLU A 192 4.34 -2.08 -21.66
C GLU A 192 3.41 -2.53 -20.55
N LEU A 193 2.65 -1.60 -19.95
CA LEU A 193 1.65 -1.92 -18.94
C LEU A 193 0.57 -2.85 -19.51
N GLU A 194 0.08 -2.57 -20.72
CA GLU A 194 -0.87 -3.43 -21.43
C GLU A 194 -0.31 -4.83 -21.70
N SER A 195 1.00 -4.95 -21.98
CA SER A 195 1.66 -6.25 -22.11
C SER A 195 1.63 -7.04 -20.81
N ILE A 196 1.89 -6.39 -19.67
CA ILE A 196 1.82 -7.02 -18.34
C ILE A 196 0.36 -7.42 -18.02
N MET A 197 -0.59 -6.54 -18.29
CA MET A 197 -2.04 -6.80 -18.16
C MET A 197 -2.47 -8.04 -18.93
N ARG A 198 -2.08 -8.15 -20.20
CA ARG A 198 -2.42 -9.31 -21.05
C ARG A 198 -1.75 -10.59 -20.59
N GLN A 199 -0.49 -10.52 -20.17
CA GLN A 199 0.26 -11.70 -19.72
C GLN A 199 -0.36 -12.32 -18.46
N HIS A 200 -0.86 -11.49 -17.54
CA HIS A 200 -1.38 -11.93 -16.26
C HIS A 200 -2.92 -11.93 -16.18
N CYS A 201 -3.61 -11.56 -17.26
CA CYS A 201 -5.07 -11.42 -17.32
C CYS A 201 -5.62 -10.48 -16.23
N LEU A 202 -4.94 -9.35 -15.99
CA LEU A 202 -5.30 -8.36 -14.98
C LEU A 202 -5.73 -7.04 -15.64
N CYS A 203 -6.63 -6.31 -15.00
CA CYS A 203 -6.92 -4.92 -15.35
C CYS A 203 -5.89 -3.94 -14.75
N GLU A 204 -5.91 -2.68 -15.20
CA GLU A 204 -4.99 -1.65 -14.72
C GLU A 204 -5.10 -1.45 -13.19
N ALA A 205 -6.32 -1.41 -12.66
CA ALA A 205 -6.55 -1.25 -11.23
C ALA A 205 -5.96 -2.41 -10.41
N GLU A 206 -6.08 -3.65 -10.90
CA GLU A 206 -5.54 -4.84 -10.22
C GLU A 206 -4.01 -4.83 -10.17
N ILE A 207 -3.35 -4.43 -11.26
CA ILE A 207 -1.88 -4.32 -11.30
C ILE A 207 -1.40 -3.23 -10.36
N ILE A 208 -2.02 -2.05 -10.40
CA ILE A 208 -1.59 -0.90 -9.59
C ILE A 208 -1.85 -1.15 -8.10
N ALA A 209 -3.00 -1.74 -7.76
CA ALA A 209 -3.32 -2.11 -6.38
C ALA A 209 -2.50 -3.32 -5.88
N GLY A 210 -2.00 -4.17 -6.78
CA GLY A 210 -1.36 -5.43 -6.44
C GLY A 210 -2.33 -6.47 -5.84
N VAL A 211 -3.62 -6.33 -6.15
CA VAL A 211 -4.72 -7.15 -5.62
C VAL A 211 -5.58 -7.64 -6.78
N SER A 212 -5.91 -8.94 -6.82
CA SER A 212 -6.90 -9.46 -7.77
C SER A 212 -8.30 -9.07 -7.29
N ILE A 213 -9.01 -8.31 -8.13
CA ILE A 213 -10.35 -7.79 -7.87
C ILE A 213 -11.40 -8.68 -8.55
N MET A 214 -11.07 -9.22 -9.74
CA MET A 214 -12.03 -9.91 -10.61
C MET A 214 -12.09 -11.43 -10.41
N SER A 215 -11.33 -12.01 -9.48
CA SER A 215 -11.26 -13.47 -9.29
C SER A 215 -12.19 -14.02 -8.20
N ASP A 216 -12.71 -15.22 -8.48
CA ASP A 216 -13.65 -15.98 -7.68
C ASP A 216 -13.08 -16.29 -6.28
N GLN A 217 -13.85 -16.00 -5.22
CA GLN A 217 -13.42 -15.96 -3.81
C GLN A 217 -12.66 -17.22 -3.33
N LYS A 218 -13.01 -18.37 -3.89
CA LYS A 218 -12.54 -19.70 -3.45
C LYS A 218 -11.13 -20.07 -3.91
N ARG A 219 -10.53 -19.34 -4.87
CA ARG A 219 -9.19 -19.64 -5.41
C ARG A 219 -8.10 -18.64 -5.05
N ARG A 220 -8.46 -17.58 -4.31
CA ARG A 220 -7.64 -16.37 -4.07
C ARG A 220 -6.23 -16.66 -3.58
N ARG A 221 -6.02 -17.31 -2.45
CA ARG A 221 -4.69 -17.26 -1.77
C ARG A 221 -3.54 -17.87 -2.58
N ALA A 222 -3.66 -19.11 -3.04
CA ALA A 222 -2.56 -19.80 -3.71
C ALA A 222 -2.31 -19.31 -5.16
N ALA A 223 -3.37 -18.93 -5.88
CA ALA A 223 -3.24 -18.41 -7.24
C ALA A 223 -2.75 -16.95 -7.24
N ASP A 224 -3.23 -16.12 -6.31
CA ASP A 224 -2.78 -14.73 -6.17
C ASP A 224 -1.30 -14.67 -5.77
N ASP A 225 -0.84 -15.54 -4.86
CA ASP A 225 0.57 -15.56 -4.44
C ASP A 225 1.52 -15.94 -5.59
N ALA A 226 1.10 -16.86 -6.49
CA ALA A 226 1.89 -17.24 -7.66
C ALA A 226 2.00 -16.11 -8.71
N ILE A 227 0.99 -15.23 -8.79
CA ILE A 227 0.95 -14.11 -9.74
C ILE A 227 1.60 -12.85 -9.16
N ARG A 228 1.45 -12.62 -7.86
CA ARG A 228 1.90 -11.39 -7.17
C ARG A 228 3.40 -11.15 -7.32
N GLY A 229 4.23 -12.19 -7.17
CA GLY A 229 5.69 -12.09 -7.31
C GLY A 229 6.12 -11.61 -8.71
N PRO A 230 5.76 -12.35 -9.78
CA PRO A 230 6.07 -11.96 -11.16
C PRO A 230 5.52 -10.59 -11.57
N VAL A 231 4.27 -10.27 -11.20
CA VAL A 231 3.67 -8.96 -11.51
C VAL A 231 4.42 -7.84 -10.81
N ARG A 232 4.78 -8.02 -9.53
CA ARG A 232 5.57 -7.06 -8.78
C ARG A 232 6.92 -6.80 -9.44
N GLU A 233 7.64 -7.86 -9.83
CA GLU A 233 8.93 -7.73 -10.50
C GLU A 233 8.82 -6.98 -11.84
N ALA A 234 7.82 -7.31 -12.65
CA ALA A 234 7.54 -6.63 -13.91
C ALA A 234 7.24 -5.13 -13.69
N MET A 235 6.40 -4.81 -12.71
CA MET A 235 6.04 -3.44 -12.36
C MET A 235 7.21 -2.65 -11.76
N ASP A 236 8.03 -3.26 -10.91
CA ASP A 236 9.22 -2.63 -10.35
C ASP A 236 10.25 -2.33 -11.45
N SER A 237 10.38 -3.22 -12.44
CA SER A 237 11.20 -3.00 -13.63
C SER A 237 10.69 -1.85 -14.49
N LEU A 238 9.38 -1.82 -14.79
CA LEU A 238 8.72 -0.74 -15.53
C LEU A 238 8.91 0.60 -14.81
N ARG A 239 8.55 0.67 -13.53
CA ARG A 239 8.66 1.86 -12.69
C ARG A 239 10.10 2.37 -12.64
N SER A 240 11.06 1.47 -12.40
CA SER A 240 12.49 1.83 -12.34
C SER A 240 12.97 2.43 -13.65
N ARG A 241 12.52 1.89 -14.79
CA ARG A 241 12.91 2.37 -16.11
C ARG A 241 12.35 3.76 -16.40
N VAL A 242 11.05 3.92 -16.25
CA VAL A 242 10.37 5.18 -16.57
C VAL A 242 10.80 6.30 -15.60
N ARG A 243 11.04 5.98 -14.32
CA ARG A 243 11.63 6.95 -13.36
C ARG A 243 13.08 7.31 -13.67
N ARG A 244 13.87 6.41 -14.24
CA ARG A 244 15.25 6.70 -14.67
C ARG A 244 15.28 7.61 -15.88
N ASP A 245 14.44 7.32 -16.88
CA ASP A 245 14.44 8.03 -18.15
C ASP A 245 13.86 9.45 -18.01
N SER A 246 12.81 9.61 -17.20
CA SER A 246 12.32 10.94 -16.79
C SER A 246 13.39 11.78 -16.08
N ARG A 247 14.08 11.21 -15.08
CA ARG A 247 15.18 11.90 -14.38
C ARG A 247 16.31 12.29 -15.34
N ARG A 248 16.61 11.45 -16.34
CA ARG A 248 17.61 11.77 -17.38
C ARG A 248 17.16 12.96 -18.20
N PHE A 249 15.91 12.96 -18.68
CA PHE A 249 15.36 14.06 -19.46
C PHE A 249 15.37 15.39 -18.71
N VAL A 250 14.93 15.39 -17.45
CA VAL A 250 14.90 16.60 -16.61
C VAL A 250 16.30 17.16 -16.39
N LYS A 251 17.31 16.28 -16.20
CA LYS A 251 18.72 16.70 -16.07
C LYS A 251 19.28 17.34 -17.34
N THR A 252 18.89 16.84 -18.53
CA THR A 252 19.37 17.39 -19.80
C THR A 252 18.61 18.65 -20.22
N ASN A 253 17.41 18.87 -19.69
CA ASN A 253 16.56 20.02 -20.01
C ASN A 253 16.16 20.77 -18.73
N PRO A 254 17.09 21.41 -18.01
CA PRO A 254 16.78 22.08 -16.76
C PRO A 254 15.76 23.20 -16.99
N SER A 255 14.67 23.18 -16.22
CA SER A 255 13.62 24.19 -16.24
C SER A 255 13.05 24.34 -14.82
N GLY A 256 13.49 25.38 -14.10
CA GLY A 256 13.02 25.67 -12.73
C GLY A 256 12.85 24.42 -11.88
N ASN A 257 11.65 24.23 -11.32
CA ASN A 257 11.21 23.01 -10.66
C ASN A 257 11.02 21.85 -11.67
N GLY A 258 12.12 21.32 -12.19
CA GLY A 258 12.12 20.41 -13.34
C GLY A 258 11.32 19.12 -13.12
N LEU A 259 11.41 18.50 -11.94
CA LEU A 259 10.70 17.24 -11.69
C LEU A 259 9.19 17.45 -11.44
N GLU A 260 8.81 18.58 -10.86
CA GLU A 260 7.39 18.99 -10.72
C GLU A 260 6.78 19.32 -12.09
N ASN A 261 7.48 20.11 -12.91
CA ASN A 261 7.08 20.39 -14.28
C ASN A 261 6.89 19.11 -15.09
N TRP A 262 7.74 18.11 -14.87
CA TRP A 262 7.60 16.78 -15.46
C TRP A 262 6.36 16.05 -14.96
N ALA A 263 6.13 16.03 -13.66
CA ALA A 263 4.97 15.37 -13.06
C ALA A 263 3.64 15.98 -13.55
N ILE A 264 3.57 17.32 -13.62
CA ILE A 264 2.43 18.06 -14.19
C ILE A 264 2.27 17.72 -15.69
N ALA A 265 3.37 17.66 -16.45
CA ALA A 265 3.33 17.24 -17.85
C ALA A 265 2.70 15.85 -18.01
N CYS A 266 3.13 14.89 -17.19
CA CYS A 266 2.62 13.52 -17.17
C CYS A 266 1.12 13.48 -16.85
N TYR A 267 0.64 14.32 -15.92
CA TYR A 267 -0.78 14.45 -15.60
C TYR A 267 -1.58 15.01 -16.78
N GLN A 268 -1.10 16.11 -17.37
CA GLN A 268 -1.74 16.78 -18.50
C GLN A 268 -1.85 15.87 -19.74
N VAL A 269 -0.78 15.16 -20.11
CA VAL A 269 -0.85 14.23 -21.26
C VAL A 269 -1.75 13.02 -21.02
N THR A 270 -2.08 12.73 -19.76
CA THR A 270 -2.94 11.59 -19.39
C THR A 270 -4.40 12.00 -19.32
N HIS A 271 -4.71 13.17 -18.76
CA HIS A 271 -6.08 13.57 -18.44
C HIS A 271 -6.65 14.69 -19.34
N VAL A 272 -5.81 15.51 -19.98
CA VAL A 272 -6.29 16.61 -20.84
C VAL A 272 -6.50 16.10 -22.26
N GLN A 273 -7.76 16.11 -22.72
CA GLN A 273 -8.16 15.55 -24.02
C GLN A 273 -7.39 16.17 -25.20
N GLU A 274 -7.18 17.49 -25.21
CA GLU A 274 -6.43 18.17 -26.26
C GLU A 274 -4.98 17.66 -26.36
N HIS A 275 -4.30 17.50 -25.22
CA HIS A 275 -2.96 16.95 -25.18
C HIS A 275 -2.92 15.48 -25.58
N ARG A 276 -3.91 14.68 -25.17
CA ARG A 276 -4.05 13.27 -25.60
C ARG A 276 -4.15 13.16 -27.12
N SER A 277 -5.11 13.86 -27.73
CA SER A 277 -5.35 13.77 -29.18
C SER A 277 -4.17 14.31 -30.00
N ARG A 278 -3.62 15.47 -29.60
CA ARG A 278 -2.48 16.10 -30.28
C ARG A 278 -1.27 15.19 -30.38
N TRP A 279 -1.00 14.39 -29.35
CA TRP A 279 0.15 13.47 -29.35
C TRP A 279 -0.09 12.21 -30.19
N VAL A 280 -1.28 11.62 -30.14
CA VAL A 280 -1.62 10.46 -30.99
C VAL A 280 -1.56 10.87 -32.47
N ASP A 281 -2.08 12.05 -32.82
CA ASP A 281 -2.04 12.59 -34.17
C ASP A 281 -0.60 12.86 -34.63
N ALA A 282 0.23 13.48 -33.79
CA ALA A 282 1.63 13.74 -34.11
C ALA A 282 2.43 12.45 -34.36
N LEU A 283 2.16 11.39 -33.60
CA LEU A 283 2.84 10.10 -33.74
C LEU A 283 2.41 9.37 -35.03
N ASN A 284 1.11 9.37 -35.33
CA ASN A 284 0.59 8.81 -36.58
C ASN A 284 1.08 9.59 -37.81
N GLN A 285 1.18 10.91 -37.73
CA GLN A 285 1.77 11.75 -38.79
C GLN A 285 3.26 11.46 -38.98
N SER A 286 4.04 11.32 -37.90
CA SER A 286 5.46 10.96 -37.99
C SER A 286 5.66 9.58 -38.63
N ARG A 287 4.80 8.61 -38.30
CA ARG A 287 4.82 7.27 -38.95
C ARG A 287 4.51 7.37 -40.44
N ARG A 288 3.46 8.10 -40.83
CA ARG A 288 3.10 8.32 -42.23
C ARG A 288 4.21 9.04 -43.02
N GLY A 289 4.83 10.05 -42.42
CA GLY A 289 5.93 10.80 -43.04
C GLY A 289 7.23 9.99 -43.19
N SER A 290 7.55 9.13 -42.22
CA SER A 290 8.72 8.25 -42.32
C SER A 290 8.55 7.16 -43.38
N VAL A 291 7.31 6.71 -43.66
CA VAL A 291 7.00 5.76 -44.73
C VAL A 291 7.17 6.41 -46.10
N ALA A 292 6.66 7.63 -46.28
CA ALA A 292 6.80 8.37 -47.54
C ALA A 292 8.26 8.63 -47.97
N ALA A 293 9.19 8.67 -47.01
CA ALA A 293 10.63 8.81 -47.27
C ALA A 293 11.35 7.47 -47.57
N VAL A 294 10.73 6.33 -47.27
CA VAL A 294 11.30 4.97 -47.45
C VAL A 294 10.72 4.28 -48.69
N SER A 295 9.52 4.66 -49.13
CA SER A 295 8.82 4.08 -50.29
C SER A 295 9.35 4.53 -51.68
N ASP A 296 10.60 5.00 -51.79
CA ASP A 296 11.26 5.32 -53.08
C ASP A 296 11.88 4.07 -53.75
N ASP A 297 11.95 2.94 -53.04
CA ASP A 297 12.38 1.65 -53.59
C ASP A 297 11.23 0.64 -53.50
N GLY A 298 10.57 0.41 -54.64
CA GLY A 298 9.26 -0.23 -54.77
C GLY A 298 9.15 -1.67 -54.25
N THR A 299 9.04 -1.83 -52.94
CA THR A 299 8.71 -3.09 -52.28
C THR A 299 7.47 -2.96 -51.39
N GLU A 300 6.70 -4.06 -51.37
CA GLU A 300 5.27 -4.17 -51.11
C GLU A 300 4.76 -3.71 -49.73
N ASP A 301 3.50 -3.27 -49.78
CA ASP A 301 2.63 -2.75 -48.72
C ASP A 301 2.59 -3.59 -47.44
N GLY A 302 3.35 -3.16 -46.43
CA GLY A 302 3.07 -3.48 -45.03
C GLY A 302 2.06 -2.49 -44.47
N GLU A 303 0.78 -2.86 -44.44
CA GLU A 303 -0.29 -2.05 -43.84
C GLU A 303 -0.06 -1.94 -42.32
N TYR A 304 0.61 -0.87 -41.87
CA TYR A 304 0.85 -0.64 -40.45
C TYR A 304 -0.43 -0.15 -39.78
N SER A 305 -0.80 -0.78 -38.66
CA SER A 305 -1.90 -0.33 -37.82
C SER A 305 -1.63 1.03 -37.19
N GLU A 306 -2.62 1.92 -37.27
CA GLU A 306 -2.58 3.23 -36.60
C GLU A 306 -2.40 3.05 -35.10
N VAL A 307 -1.69 4.00 -34.46
CA VAL A 307 -1.58 3.99 -33.00
C VAL A 307 -2.94 4.34 -32.43
N THR A 308 -3.57 3.35 -31.79
CA THR A 308 -4.83 3.53 -31.07
C THR A 308 -4.57 4.26 -29.75
N GLN A 309 -5.42 5.23 -29.46
CA GLN A 309 -5.42 5.96 -28.20
C GLN A 309 -5.79 5.00 -27.06
N ARG A 310 -4.90 4.85 -26.08
CA ARG A 310 -5.14 4.06 -24.87
C ARG A 310 -5.71 4.96 -23.78
N GLU A 311 -6.56 4.39 -22.92
CA GLU A 311 -7.25 5.11 -21.85
C GLU A 311 -6.68 4.81 -20.46
N LEU A 312 -5.43 4.35 -20.39
CA LEU A 312 -4.75 4.03 -19.14
C LEU A 312 -4.44 5.30 -18.34
N ILE A 313 -4.77 5.29 -17.05
CA ILE A 313 -4.77 6.45 -16.15
C ILE A 313 -3.65 6.44 -15.11
N SER A 314 -2.90 5.34 -14.99
CA SER A 314 -1.91 5.11 -13.92
C SER A 314 -0.59 5.87 -14.09
N PHE A 315 -0.27 6.31 -15.31
CA PHE A 315 1.01 6.93 -15.66
C PHE A 315 1.45 8.11 -14.76
N PRO A 316 0.64 9.15 -14.51
CA PRO A 316 1.07 10.32 -13.72
C PRO A 316 1.33 9.97 -12.25
N TRP A 317 0.66 8.95 -11.72
CA TRP A 317 0.76 8.54 -10.31
C TRP A 317 2.11 7.93 -9.96
N MET A 318 2.94 7.63 -10.96
CA MET A 318 4.33 7.30 -10.71
C MET A 318 5.13 8.44 -10.06
N TRP A 319 4.65 9.69 -10.15
CA TRP A 319 5.20 10.89 -9.53
C TRP A 319 4.22 11.53 -8.54
N ALA A 320 3.39 10.74 -7.85
CA ALA A 320 2.39 11.25 -6.91
C ALA A 320 2.96 12.25 -5.89
N HIS A 321 4.15 11.96 -5.35
CA HIS A 321 4.82 12.86 -4.40
C HIS A 321 5.16 14.20 -5.04
N GLU A 322 5.73 14.21 -6.25
CA GLU A 322 6.06 15.45 -6.95
C GLU A 322 4.82 16.24 -7.39
N ILE A 323 3.70 15.57 -7.69
CA ILE A 323 2.41 16.21 -7.93
C ILE A 323 1.93 16.92 -6.65
N CYS A 324 1.92 16.24 -5.50
CA CYS A 324 1.52 16.82 -4.23
C CYS A 324 2.38 18.04 -3.87
N HIS A 325 3.70 17.92 -3.95
CA HIS A 325 4.63 19.04 -3.68
C HIS A 325 4.36 20.25 -4.59
N SER A 326 4.04 20.02 -5.86
CA SER A 326 3.73 21.12 -6.77
C SER A 326 2.46 21.89 -6.37
N LEU A 327 1.56 21.27 -5.61
CA LEU A 327 0.30 21.85 -5.13
C LEU A 327 0.45 22.51 -3.76
N ASP A 328 1.34 22.05 -2.89
CA ASP A 328 1.55 22.63 -1.56
C ASP A 328 1.98 24.11 -1.63
N ASP A 329 2.83 24.47 -2.61
CA ASP A 329 3.20 25.87 -2.90
C ASP A 329 2.03 26.74 -3.41
N ALA A 330 0.94 26.12 -3.87
CA ALA A 330 -0.27 26.82 -4.32
C ALA A 330 -1.29 26.95 -3.19
N ILE A 331 -1.39 25.97 -2.29
CA ILE A 331 -2.27 26.02 -1.11
C ILE A 331 -1.84 27.16 -0.17
N ILE A 332 -0.53 27.32 0.05
CA ILE A 332 0.01 28.39 0.89
C ILE A 332 -0.27 29.78 0.28
N LYS A 333 -0.27 29.90 -1.05
CA LYS A 333 -0.53 31.17 -1.74
C LYS A 333 -2.01 31.51 -1.87
N GLU A 334 -2.89 30.52 -1.99
CA GLU A 334 -4.34 30.75 -1.98
C GLU A 334 -4.79 31.28 -0.61
N GLU A 335 -4.20 30.82 0.51
CA GLU A 335 -4.46 31.40 1.84
C GLU A 335 -3.92 32.84 1.96
N GLU A 336 -2.74 33.14 1.42
CA GLU A 336 -2.18 34.51 1.43
C GLU A 336 -2.98 35.49 0.52
N GLU A 337 -3.48 35.04 -0.64
CA GLU A 337 -4.31 35.88 -1.53
C GLU A 337 -5.74 36.08 -0.99
N GLU A 338 -6.33 35.11 -0.29
CA GLU A 338 -7.62 35.29 0.41
C GLU A 338 -7.50 36.29 1.59
N ASP A 339 -6.33 36.34 2.25
CA ASP A 339 -6.05 37.28 3.34
C ASP A 339 -5.72 38.71 2.83
N GLU A 340 -5.15 38.87 1.64
CA GLU A 340 -4.87 40.19 1.04
C GLU A 340 -6.13 40.92 0.52
N ASP A 341 -7.21 40.20 0.21
CA ASP A 341 -8.50 40.78 -0.22
C ASP A 341 -9.38 41.25 0.97
N LEU A 342 -9.00 40.91 2.21
CA LEU A 342 -9.62 41.44 3.43
C LEU A 342 -8.85 42.67 3.93
N GLY A 343 -9.03 43.80 3.23
CA GLY A 343 -8.54 45.10 3.63
C GLY A 343 -9.00 45.53 5.02
N TRP A 344 -8.23 45.18 6.05
CA TRP A 344 -8.43 45.63 7.43
C TRP A 344 -7.54 46.85 7.71
N ASN A 345 -8.10 48.01 7.39
CA ASN A 345 -7.64 49.31 7.87
C ASN A 345 -7.97 49.43 9.37
N HIS A 346 -7.07 49.07 10.28
CA HIS A 346 -7.24 49.42 11.70
C HIS A 346 -6.49 50.71 12.04
N ARG A 347 -7.26 51.79 11.94
CA ARG A 347 -7.10 53.06 12.62
C ARG A 347 -7.09 52.80 14.13
N TRP A 348 -6.04 53.22 14.81
CA TRP A 348 -5.96 53.26 16.27
C TRP A 348 -6.59 54.56 16.75
N ASP A 349 -7.84 54.49 17.22
CA ASP A 349 -8.44 55.59 17.98
C ASP A 349 -8.26 55.29 19.48
N ASN A 350 -7.55 56.21 20.14
CA ASN A 350 -7.42 56.36 21.59
C ASN A 350 -8.69 57.03 22.14
N GLU A 351 -9.31 56.46 23.17
CA GLU A 351 -10.21 57.13 24.12
C GLU A 351 -10.20 56.23 25.38
N SER A 352 -9.45 56.52 26.46
CA SER A 352 -9.66 57.51 27.53
C SER A 352 -11.11 57.60 28.04
N ASP A 353 -11.45 56.68 28.95
CA ASP A 353 -12.66 56.78 29.77
C ASP A 353 -12.33 57.50 31.09
N SER A 354 -12.99 58.65 31.28
CA SER A 354 -13.05 59.45 32.49
C SER A 354 -14.36 59.14 33.21
N ASP A 355 -14.29 58.56 34.41
CA ASP A 355 -15.41 58.37 35.33
C ASP A 355 -15.64 59.66 36.13
N GLU A 356 -16.73 60.38 35.82
CA GLU A 356 -17.40 61.33 36.73
C GLU A 356 -18.93 61.13 36.60
N GLY A 357 -19.60 60.95 37.73
CA GLY A 357 -21.06 60.88 37.80
C GLY A 357 -21.55 60.68 39.24
N GLU A 358 -21.79 61.79 39.93
CA GLU A 358 -22.50 61.91 41.21
C GLU A 358 -23.96 61.43 41.10
N ASP A 359 -24.42 60.66 42.09
CA ASP A 359 -25.52 61.02 43.02
C ASP A 359 -25.63 60.00 44.18
#